data_AF-A0A377UX31-F1
#
_entry.id   AF-A0A377UX31-F1
#
_cell.length_a   1.000
_cell.length_b   1.000
_cell.length_c   1.000
_cell.angle_alpha   90.00
_cell.angle_beta   90.00
_cell.angle_gamma   90.00
#
_symmetry.space_group_name_H-M   'P 1'
#
loop_
_entity.id
_entity.type
_entity.pdbx_description
1 polymer ?
#
loop_
_entity_poly.entity_id
_entity_poly.type
_entity_poly.pdbx_seq_one_letter_code
_entity_poly.pdbx_strand_id
1 'polypeptide(L)'
;MQVWKTLTLGFGKLSLAATRNSESGGSYTFSSDDTKKYAAKTANDVFDIRLAGLETNPGGVLELGVDYGRANPQDDYRLEDGASKDGWMWTGEHTQSIWGGFNKFVVQYATDAMTSWNSGHSQGTSIDNNGSMIRVLDHGAMDFNDDWGLMYVAMYQDVDLDSKNGSTWYTVGVRPMYKWTPIMSTQLEIGYDNVKSQRTSENNNQYKITLAQQWQAGNSVWSRPAIRIFATYAKWDENWGYSNTSGLQTKDSSGSGAFTSSRGDDSEVTFGAQMEVWW
;
A
#
# COMPACT_ATOMS: atom_id res chain seq x y z
N MET A 1 17.57 -5.70 13.84
CA MET A 1 17.68 -7.11 14.26
C MET A 1 16.26 -7.66 14.28
N GLN A 2 15.95 -8.63 13.43
CA GLN A 2 14.62 -9.23 13.35
C GLN A 2 14.67 -10.55 14.10
N VAL A 3 13.91 -10.67 15.19
CA VAL A 3 13.75 -11.95 15.89
C VAL A 3 12.44 -12.54 15.40
N TRP A 4 12.49 -13.68 14.72
CA TRP A 4 11.32 -14.42 14.26
C TRP A 4 11.23 -15.75 14.98
N LYS A 5 10.06 -16.07 15.51
CA LYS A 5 9.77 -17.41 16.03
C LYS A 5 8.38 -17.84 15.62
N THR A 6 8.28 -19.04 15.05
CA THR A 6 7.00 -19.66 14.69
C THR A 6 6.77 -20.88 15.58
N LEU A 7 5.57 -20.98 16.15
CA LEU A 7 5.09 -22.11 16.93
C LEU A 7 3.91 -22.76 16.22
N THR A 8 3.91 -24.08 16.13
CA THR A 8 2.77 -24.83 15.60
C THR A 8 1.77 -25.10 16.72
N LEU A 9 0.53 -24.66 16.53
CA LEU A 9 -0.55 -24.73 17.52
C LEU A 9 -1.63 -25.75 17.16
N GLY A 10 -1.34 -26.81 16.41
CA GLY A 10 -2.33 -27.83 16.02
C GLY A 10 -3.39 -27.34 15.02
N PHE A 11 -4.10 -26.26 15.34
CA PHE A 11 -5.09 -25.56 14.52
C PHE A 11 -4.50 -24.45 13.65
N GLY A 12 -3.20 -24.13 13.79
CA GLY A 12 -2.55 -23.05 13.05
C GLY A 12 -1.08 -22.85 13.40
N LYS A 13 -0.48 -21.76 12.94
CA LYS A 13 0.90 -21.35 13.20
C LYS A 13 0.94 -19.95 13.78
N LEU A 14 1.48 -19.81 14.99
CA LEU A 14 1.69 -18.52 15.65
C LEU A 14 3.11 -18.02 15.36
N SER A 15 3.23 -16.82 14.83
CA SER A 15 4.49 -16.13 14.61
C SER A 15 4.57 -14.86 15.45
N LEU A 16 5.75 -14.58 15.98
CA LEU A 16 6.07 -13.37 16.72
C LEU A 16 7.30 -12.72 16.10
N ALA A 17 7.23 -11.41 15.87
CA ALA A 17 8.36 -10.63 15.39
C ALA A 17 8.47 -9.26 16.06
N ALA A 18 9.69 -8.74 16.13
CA ALA A 18 9.95 -7.35 16.46
C ALA A 18 10.82 -6.74 15.35
N THR A 19 10.37 -5.62 14.80
CA THR A 19 11.06 -4.88 13.74
C THR A 19 11.25 -3.42 14.15
N ARG A 20 12.14 -2.72 13.44
CA ARG A 20 12.45 -1.31 13.73
C ARG A 20 12.58 -0.53 12.43
N ASN A 21 11.93 0.63 12.40
CA ASN A 21 12.17 1.69 11.41
C ASN A 21 12.61 2.98 12.13
N SER A 22 12.97 4.02 11.39
CA SER A 22 13.37 5.30 11.99
C SER A 22 12.89 6.48 11.17
N GLU A 23 12.40 7.51 11.84
CA GLU A 23 12.05 8.80 11.26
C GLU A 23 13.25 9.75 11.32
N SER A 24 13.35 10.68 10.36
CA SER A 24 14.32 11.78 10.43
C SER A 24 13.78 12.84 11.38
N GLY A 25 14.51 13.18 12.44
CA GLY A 25 14.01 14.11 13.46
C GLY A 25 12.91 13.52 14.35
N GLY A 26 11.96 14.37 14.74
CA GLY A 26 10.73 13.96 15.44
C GLY A 26 10.81 13.87 16.97
N SER A 27 12.02 13.95 17.53
CA SER A 27 12.23 14.09 18.97
C SER A 27 13.24 15.19 19.27
N TYR A 28 13.13 15.81 20.44
CA TYR A 28 13.98 16.91 20.86
C TYR A 28 14.29 16.84 22.35
N THR A 29 15.38 17.48 22.74
CA THR A 29 15.70 17.82 24.12
C THR A 29 15.87 19.34 24.24
N PHE A 30 15.98 19.86 25.46
CA PHE A 30 16.26 21.28 25.68
C PHE A 30 17.74 21.51 25.94
N SER A 31 18.41 22.30 25.10
CA SER A 31 19.80 22.74 25.35
C SER A 31 19.90 23.94 26.30
N SER A 32 18.79 24.68 26.46
CA SER A 32 18.54 25.77 27.41
C SER A 32 17.02 25.94 27.55
N ASP A 33 16.55 26.78 28.49
CA ASP A 33 15.14 26.91 28.86
C ASP A 33 14.16 27.03 27.66
N ASP A 34 14.56 27.66 26.56
CA ASP A 34 13.72 27.85 25.37
C ASP A 34 14.28 27.27 24.06
N THR A 35 15.46 26.64 24.06
CA THR A 35 16.08 26.15 22.81
C THR A 35 15.95 24.64 22.65
N LYS A 36 15.10 24.21 21.71
CA LYS A 36 14.96 22.80 21.31
C LYS A 36 16.17 22.36 20.47
N LYS A 37 16.77 21.25 20.86
CA LYS A 37 17.77 20.52 20.09
C LYS A 37 17.15 19.21 19.60
N TYR A 38 16.90 19.11 18.30
CA TYR A 38 16.30 17.92 17.69
C TYR A 38 17.31 16.78 17.56
N ALA A 39 16.83 15.55 17.77
CA ALA A 39 17.58 14.34 17.42
C ALA A 39 17.71 14.26 15.90
N ALA A 40 18.78 13.64 15.41
CA ALA A 40 18.90 13.38 13.98
C ALA A 40 17.86 12.34 13.52
N LYS A 41 17.52 11.36 14.37
CA LYS A 41 16.54 10.31 14.10
C LYS A 41 15.80 9.90 15.35
N THR A 42 14.56 9.48 15.18
CA THR A 42 13.76 8.80 16.23
C THR A 42 13.43 7.39 15.76
N ALA A 43 13.73 6.39 16.57
CA ALA A 43 13.41 5.00 16.25
C ALA A 43 11.91 4.76 16.47
N ASN A 44 11.34 3.85 15.68
CA ASN A 44 10.03 3.27 15.91
C ASN A 44 10.17 1.76 15.98
N ASP A 45 9.58 1.16 17.00
CA ASP A 45 9.55 -0.29 17.21
C ASP A 45 8.17 -0.82 16.86
N VAL A 46 8.12 -1.91 16.10
CA VAL A 46 6.88 -2.63 15.77
C VAL A 46 6.96 -4.04 16.31
N PHE A 47 5.95 -4.42 17.09
CA PHE A 47 5.75 -5.76 17.62
C PHE A 47 4.61 -6.42 16.84
N ASP A 48 4.94 -7.45 16.07
CA ASP A 48 4.04 -8.18 15.18
C ASP A 48 3.69 -9.55 15.81
N ILE A 49 2.40 -9.88 15.78
CA ILE A 49 1.86 -11.17 16.17
C ILE A 49 0.94 -11.65 15.06
N ARG A 50 1.18 -12.87 14.56
CA ARG A 50 0.38 -13.47 13.47
C ARG A 50 -0.05 -14.89 13.79
N LEU A 51 -1.28 -15.22 13.47
CA LEU A 51 -1.83 -16.56 13.52
C LEU A 51 -2.32 -16.94 12.11
N ALA A 52 -1.55 -17.80 11.44
CA ALA A 52 -1.81 -18.23 10.08
C ALA A 52 -2.20 -19.71 10.00
N GLY A 53 -2.70 -20.14 8.85
CA GLY A 53 -3.01 -21.55 8.59
C GLY A 53 -4.32 -22.03 9.23
N LEU A 54 -5.25 -21.12 9.53
CA LEU A 54 -6.56 -21.47 10.08
C LEU A 54 -7.46 -21.94 8.93
N GLU A 55 -7.72 -23.25 8.84
CA GLU A 55 -8.61 -23.82 7.82
C GLU A 55 -10.07 -23.47 8.14
N THR A 56 -10.65 -22.49 7.43
CA THR A 56 -12.02 -22.00 7.68
C THR A 56 -13.07 -22.72 6.84
N ASN A 57 -12.69 -23.20 5.66
CA ASN A 57 -13.56 -23.89 4.70
C ASN A 57 -12.70 -24.69 3.70
N PRO A 58 -13.27 -25.60 2.89
CA PRO A 58 -12.52 -26.35 1.88
C PRO A 58 -11.76 -25.43 0.90
N GLY A 59 -10.42 -25.57 0.87
CA GLY A 59 -9.53 -24.76 0.05
C GLY A 59 -9.31 -23.31 0.53
N GLY A 60 -9.87 -22.96 1.70
CA GLY A 60 -9.81 -21.63 2.30
C GLY A 60 -8.99 -21.62 3.59
N VAL A 61 -8.08 -20.66 3.70
CA VAL A 61 -7.20 -20.48 4.87
C VAL A 61 -7.23 -19.02 5.32
N LEU A 62 -7.36 -18.80 6.62
CA LEU A 62 -7.33 -17.47 7.25
C LEU A 62 -5.98 -17.23 7.96
N GLU A 63 -5.47 -16.02 7.80
CA GLU A 63 -4.40 -15.42 8.61
C GLU A 63 -4.93 -14.18 9.34
N LEU A 64 -4.63 -14.09 10.64
CA LEU A 64 -4.93 -12.95 11.49
C LEU A 64 -3.62 -12.34 11.99
N GLY A 65 -3.48 -11.03 11.92
CA GLY A 65 -2.30 -10.29 12.34
C GLY A 65 -2.65 -9.09 13.22
N VAL A 66 -1.79 -8.82 14.20
CA VAL A 66 -1.83 -7.60 15.02
C VAL A 66 -0.42 -7.02 15.10
N ASP A 67 -0.31 -5.75 14.75
CA ASP A 67 0.90 -4.96 14.89
C ASP A 67 0.67 -3.84 15.92
N TYR A 68 1.59 -3.70 16.87
CA TYR A 68 1.69 -2.53 17.73
C TYR A 68 2.97 -1.78 17.43
N GLY A 69 2.86 -0.54 16.96
CA GLY A 69 3.98 0.31 16.59
C GLY A 69 4.10 1.52 17.51
N ARG A 70 5.30 1.87 17.93
CA ARG A 70 5.56 3.06 18.75
C ARG A 70 6.90 3.73 18.47
N ALA A 71 6.92 5.06 18.59
CA ALA A 71 8.13 5.84 18.69
C ALA A 71 8.89 5.51 19.99
N ASN A 72 10.21 5.46 19.86
CA ASN A 72 11.16 5.15 20.91
C ASN A 72 12.25 6.23 20.92
N PRO A 73 11.96 7.42 21.47
CA PRO A 73 12.95 8.49 21.60
C PRO A 73 14.10 8.07 22.52
N GLN A 74 15.27 8.65 22.30
CA GLN A 74 16.43 8.45 23.17
C GLN A 74 16.16 8.99 24.58
N ASP A 75 16.93 8.52 25.57
CA ASP A 75 16.89 9.09 26.91
C ASP A 75 17.06 10.61 26.87
N ASP A 76 16.31 11.34 27.68
CA ASP A 76 16.23 12.81 27.74
C ASP A 76 15.69 13.52 26.49
N TYR A 77 15.25 12.77 25.47
CA TYR A 77 14.50 13.29 24.34
C TYR A 77 13.00 13.03 24.49
N ARG A 78 12.20 13.96 23.97
CA ARG A 78 10.74 13.90 23.95
C ARG A 78 10.20 14.18 22.56
N LEU A 79 9.01 13.67 22.30
CA LEU A 79 8.27 13.92 21.06
C LEU A 79 7.62 15.31 21.11
N GLU A 80 7.21 15.82 19.94
CA GLU A 80 6.40 17.03 19.86
C GLU A 80 5.05 16.87 20.56
N ASP A 81 4.55 17.99 21.11
CA ASP A 81 3.23 18.00 21.71
C ASP A 81 2.18 17.73 20.64
N GLY A 82 1.32 16.74 20.87
CA GLY A 82 0.35 16.25 19.89
C GLY A 82 0.84 15.14 18.96
N ALA A 83 2.11 14.72 19.06
CA ALA A 83 2.58 13.56 18.31
C ALA A 83 1.77 12.31 18.68
N SER A 84 1.45 11.48 17.69
CA SER A 84 0.64 10.26 17.88
C SER A 84 1.31 9.23 18.81
N LYS A 85 2.64 9.19 18.80
CA LYS A 85 3.52 8.30 19.59
C LYS A 85 3.41 6.83 19.23
N ASP A 86 2.21 6.27 19.19
CA ASP A 86 1.98 4.87 18.92
C ASP A 86 0.69 4.63 18.13
N GLY A 87 0.43 3.37 17.82
CA GLY A 87 -0.73 2.97 17.05
C GLY A 87 -0.80 1.46 16.87
N TRP A 88 -1.96 1.00 16.43
CA TRP A 88 -2.24 -0.41 16.21
C TRP A 88 -2.61 -0.66 14.76
N MET A 89 -2.37 -1.88 14.28
CA MET A 89 -2.90 -2.35 13.01
C MET A 89 -3.37 -3.79 13.14
N TRP A 90 -4.58 -4.06 12.68
CA TRP A 90 -5.17 -5.39 12.61
C TRP A 90 -5.32 -5.78 11.15
N THR A 91 -5.00 -7.04 10.85
CA THR A 91 -5.15 -7.62 9.52
C THR A 91 -5.90 -8.93 9.62
N GLY A 92 -6.92 -9.11 8.78
CA GLY A 92 -7.49 -10.41 8.45
C GLY A 92 -7.34 -10.66 6.96
N GLU A 93 -6.74 -11.79 6.59
CA GLU A 93 -6.55 -12.21 5.20
C GLU A 93 -7.09 -13.63 5.02
N HIS A 94 -8.13 -13.78 4.21
CA HIS A 94 -8.62 -15.08 3.76
C HIS A 94 -8.05 -15.38 2.37
N THR A 95 -7.43 -16.54 2.20
CA THR A 95 -6.95 -17.04 0.92
C THR A 95 -7.80 -18.23 0.49
N GLN A 96 -8.49 -18.10 -0.65
CA GLN A 96 -9.25 -19.17 -1.27
C GLN A 96 -8.51 -19.70 -2.51
N SER A 97 -8.33 -21.03 -2.58
CA SER A 97 -7.86 -21.67 -3.81
C SER A 97 -8.96 -21.66 -4.87
N ILE A 98 -8.65 -21.15 -6.07
CA ILE A 98 -9.57 -21.09 -7.22
C ILE A 98 -8.82 -21.39 -8.51
N TRP A 99 -9.37 -22.24 -9.40
CA TRP A 99 -8.87 -22.51 -10.76
C TRP A 99 -7.34 -22.43 -10.95
N GLY A 100 -6.60 -23.30 -10.27
CA GLY A 100 -5.13 -23.36 -10.40
C GLY A 100 -4.36 -22.17 -9.81
N GLY A 101 -5.04 -21.24 -9.16
CA GLY A 101 -4.50 -20.07 -8.49
C GLY A 101 -5.24 -19.75 -7.19
N PHE A 102 -5.41 -18.46 -6.90
CA PHE A 102 -5.98 -18.00 -5.64
C PHE A 102 -6.77 -16.69 -5.77
N ASN A 103 -7.67 -16.49 -4.81
CA ASN A 103 -8.25 -15.21 -4.43
C ASN A 103 -7.89 -14.92 -2.98
N LYS A 104 -7.56 -13.67 -2.68
CA LYS A 104 -7.29 -13.15 -1.34
C LYS A 104 -8.26 -12.03 -1.04
N PHE A 105 -8.98 -12.17 0.06
CA PHE A 105 -9.81 -11.13 0.64
C PHE A 105 -9.18 -10.64 1.93
N VAL A 106 -8.89 -9.34 2.00
CA VAL A 106 -8.13 -8.71 3.07
C VAL A 106 -8.94 -7.56 3.67
N VAL A 107 -9.02 -7.53 4.99
CA VAL A 107 -9.55 -6.40 5.77
C VAL A 107 -8.48 -5.94 6.74
N GLN A 108 -8.20 -4.64 6.75
CA GLN A 108 -7.27 -4.03 7.69
C GLN A 108 -7.88 -2.81 8.35
N TYR A 109 -7.52 -2.62 9.62
CA TYR A 109 -7.82 -1.42 10.37
C TYR A 109 -6.53 -0.95 11.05
N ALA A 110 -6.22 0.34 11.00
CA ALA A 110 -5.06 0.91 11.66
C ALA A 110 -5.40 2.21 12.40
N THR A 111 -4.64 2.54 13.43
CA THR A 111 -4.79 3.77 14.21
C THR A 111 -3.50 4.57 14.24
N ASP A 112 -3.66 5.89 14.28
CA ASP A 112 -2.63 6.86 14.64
C ASP A 112 -1.29 6.63 13.93
N ALA A 113 -0.22 6.31 14.68
CA ALA A 113 1.12 6.13 14.12
C ALA A 113 1.21 5.05 13.03
N MET A 114 0.25 4.13 12.95
CA MET A 114 0.21 3.05 11.96
C MET A 114 -0.52 3.43 10.66
N THR A 115 -1.13 4.62 10.58
CA THR A 115 -1.86 5.08 9.39
C THR A 115 -0.93 5.59 8.27
N SER A 116 0.27 6.04 8.60
CA SER A 116 1.15 6.77 7.67
C SER A 116 1.69 5.94 6.51
N TRP A 117 2.07 4.68 6.77
CA TRP A 117 2.85 3.88 5.83
C TRP A 117 2.08 2.72 5.21
N ASN A 118 0.82 2.50 5.61
CA ASN A 118 -0.07 1.53 4.97
C ASN A 118 0.42 0.07 4.95
N SER A 119 1.50 -0.26 5.67
CA SER A 119 2.31 -1.48 5.49
C SER A 119 2.78 -2.14 6.80
N GLY A 120 2.24 -1.72 7.96
CA GLY A 120 2.72 -2.18 9.27
C GLY A 120 3.95 -1.42 9.80
N HIS A 121 4.41 -0.38 9.09
CA HIS A 121 5.41 0.57 9.61
C HIS A 121 4.76 1.67 10.45
N SER A 122 5.42 2.01 11.57
CA SER A 122 4.96 3.05 12.50
C SER A 122 5.64 4.40 12.24
N GLN A 123 4.91 5.50 12.43
CA GLN A 123 5.38 6.87 12.38
C GLN A 123 4.90 7.66 13.62
N GLY A 124 5.45 7.35 14.79
CA GLY A 124 4.98 7.92 16.05
C GLY A 124 5.42 9.37 16.32
N THR A 125 6.33 9.96 15.52
CA THR A 125 6.74 11.36 15.75
C THR A 125 5.86 12.39 15.08
N SER A 126 4.95 11.97 14.19
CA SER A 126 4.06 12.87 13.47
C SER A 126 2.92 13.38 14.36
N ILE A 127 2.56 14.64 14.18
CA ILE A 127 1.40 15.29 14.80
C ILE A 127 0.14 15.22 13.92
N ASP A 128 0.32 14.86 12.64
CA ASP A 128 -0.72 14.98 11.61
C ASP A 128 -1.43 13.66 11.30
N ASN A 129 -0.97 12.55 11.88
CA ASN A 129 -1.45 11.19 11.58
C ASN A 129 -2.34 10.57 12.67
N ASN A 130 -2.72 11.34 13.70
CA ASN A 130 -3.80 10.92 14.61
C ASN A 130 -5.08 10.68 13.81
N GLY A 131 -5.75 9.56 14.07
CA GLY A 131 -6.93 9.12 13.31
C GLY A 131 -6.91 7.63 13.01
N SER A 132 -7.56 7.22 11.92
CA SER A 132 -7.67 5.81 11.57
C SER A 132 -7.61 5.53 10.07
N MET A 133 -7.32 4.27 9.74
CA MET A 133 -7.41 3.76 8.38
C MET A 133 -8.26 2.49 8.37
N ILE A 134 -9.18 2.37 7.41
CA ILE A 134 -9.76 1.09 7.00
C ILE A 134 -9.33 0.75 5.58
N ARG A 135 -9.00 -0.52 5.34
CA ARG A 135 -8.75 -1.05 3.99
C ARG A 135 -9.53 -2.34 3.80
N VAL A 136 -10.19 -2.45 2.65
CA VAL A 136 -10.79 -3.67 2.14
C VAL A 136 -10.20 -3.92 0.76
N LEU A 137 -9.57 -5.07 0.58
CA LEU A 137 -8.84 -5.44 -0.64
C LEU A 137 -9.25 -6.85 -1.05
N ASP A 138 -9.65 -7.01 -2.31
CA ASP A 138 -9.83 -8.31 -2.93
C ASP A 138 -8.93 -8.39 -4.17
N HIS A 139 -8.06 -9.40 -4.22
CA HIS A 139 -7.17 -9.57 -5.35
C HIS A 139 -6.90 -11.05 -5.60
N GLY A 140 -6.52 -11.39 -6.82
CA GLY A 140 -6.32 -12.78 -7.17
C GLY A 140 -5.50 -12.96 -8.43
N ALA A 141 -5.08 -14.20 -8.63
CA ALA A 141 -4.42 -14.62 -9.84
C ALA A 141 -4.78 -16.07 -10.13
N MET A 142 -5.05 -16.37 -11.40
CA MET A 142 -5.46 -17.70 -11.83
C MET A 142 -5.09 -17.95 -13.29
N ASP A 143 -4.88 -19.21 -13.62
CA ASP A 143 -4.66 -19.71 -14.97
C ASP A 143 -5.80 -20.69 -15.30
N PHE A 144 -6.56 -20.44 -16.37
CA PHE A 144 -7.76 -21.21 -16.69
C PHE A 144 -7.89 -21.51 -18.19
N ASN A 145 -8.53 -22.65 -18.50
CA ASN A 145 -8.80 -23.13 -19.86
C ASN A 145 -7.56 -23.16 -20.78
N ASP A 146 -6.38 -23.46 -20.21
CA ASP A 146 -5.06 -23.57 -20.84
C ASP A 146 -4.48 -22.30 -21.51
N ASP A 147 -5.35 -21.47 -22.10
CA ASP A 147 -4.99 -20.31 -22.91
C ASP A 147 -5.03 -18.99 -22.14
N TRP A 148 -5.72 -18.94 -21.00
CA TRP A 148 -5.92 -17.70 -20.25
C TRP A 148 -5.22 -17.70 -18.90
N GLY A 149 -4.70 -16.54 -18.57
CA GLY A 149 -4.30 -16.13 -17.24
C GLY A 149 -5.03 -14.85 -16.87
N LEU A 150 -5.32 -14.65 -15.59
CA LEU A 150 -5.92 -13.42 -15.08
C LEU A 150 -5.28 -13.03 -13.77
N MET A 151 -4.94 -11.75 -13.65
CA MET A 151 -4.76 -11.10 -12.37
C MET A 151 -5.77 -9.97 -12.22
N TYR A 152 -6.21 -9.71 -11.00
CA TYR A 152 -7.13 -8.62 -10.74
C TYR A 152 -6.97 -8.06 -9.33
N VAL A 153 -7.45 -6.84 -9.13
CA VAL A 153 -7.49 -6.15 -7.84
C VAL A 153 -8.74 -5.28 -7.76
N ALA A 154 -9.33 -5.22 -6.58
CA ALA A 154 -10.30 -4.22 -6.19
C ALA A 154 -9.99 -3.80 -4.75
N MET A 155 -9.88 -2.51 -4.50
CA MET A 155 -9.57 -2.00 -3.18
C MET A 155 -10.36 -0.75 -2.87
N TYR A 156 -10.81 -0.69 -1.62
CA TYR A 156 -11.24 0.51 -0.95
C TYR A 156 -10.30 0.76 0.23
N GLN A 157 -9.85 2.00 0.36
CA GLN A 157 -9.07 2.44 1.49
C GLN A 157 -9.56 3.82 1.93
N ASP A 158 -9.77 4.01 3.22
CA ASP A 158 -10.11 5.30 3.79
C ASP A 158 -9.15 5.59 4.94
N VAL A 159 -8.43 6.70 4.82
CA VAL A 159 -7.52 7.24 5.84
C VAL A 159 -8.20 8.51 6.36
N ASP A 160 -8.83 8.41 7.52
CA ASP A 160 -9.55 9.49 8.20
C ASP A 160 -8.66 10.06 9.31
N LEU A 161 -8.04 11.21 9.05
CA LEU A 161 -7.13 11.86 10.00
C LEU A 161 -7.80 13.04 10.70
N ASP A 162 -7.39 13.31 11.93
CA ASP A 162 -7.83 14.47 12.70
C ASP A 162 -7.37 15.79 12.06
N SER A 163 -6.19 15.79 11.43
CA SER A 163 -5.64 16.91 10.66
C SER A 163 -6.46 17.28 9.42
N LYS A 164 -7.43 16.43 9.06
CA LYS A 164 -8.23 16.50 7.84
C LYS A 164 -7.42 16.38 6.56
N ASN A 165 -6.19 15.85 6.62
CA ASN A 165 -5.30 15.70 5.47
C ASN A 165 -5.18 14.25 4.97
N GLY A 166 -6.15 13.39 5.32
CA GLY A 166 -6.27 12.01 4.85
C GLY A 166 -6.98 11.89 3.50
N SER A 167 -7.37 10.68 3.10
CA SER A 167 -8.01 10.45 1.80
C SER A 167 -8.81 9.15 1.73
N THR A 168 -9.82 9.15 0.86
CA THR A 168 -10.54 7.93 0.47
C THR A 168 -10.10 7.53 -0.93
N TRP A 169 -9.61 6.30 -1.11
CA TRP A 169 -9.09 5.77 -2.36
C TRP A 169 -9.84 4.51 -2.78
N TYR A 170 -10.30 4.51 -4.02
CA TYR A 170 -10.81 3.35 -4.73
C TYR A 170 -9.85 2.99 -5.87
N THR A 171 -9.50 1.72 -5.99
CA THR A 171 -8.79 1.22 -7.17
C THR A 171 -9.38 -0.09 -7.65
N VAL A 172 -9.47 -0.25 -8.97
CA VAL A 172 -9.85 -1.50 -9.62
C VAL A 172 -8.93 -1.73 -10.79
N GLY A 173 -8.51 -2.97 -10.97
CA GLY A 173 -7.60 -3.34 -12.04
C GLY A 173 -7.78 -4.77 -12.49
N VAL A 174 -7.58 -5.00 -13.78
CA VAL A 174 -7.65 -6.33 -14.37
C VAL A 174 -6.54 -6.49 -15.40
N ARG A 175 -5.91 -7.66 -15.38
CA ARG A 175 -4.82 -8.02 -16.29
C ARG A 175 -5.01 -9.42 -16.86
N PRO A 176 -5.82 -9.59 -17.91
CA PRO A 176 -5.87 -10.83 -18.66
C PRO A 176 -4.59 -11.04 -19.47
N MET A 177 -4.18 -12.30 -19.57
CA MET A 177 -3.05 -12.80 -20.34
C MET A 177 -3.58 -13.89 -21.27
N TYR A 178 -3.45 -13.70 -22.58
CA TYR A 178 -3.73 -14.73 -23.58
C TYR A 178 -2.44 -15.40 -24.03
N LYS A 179 -2.37 -16.72 -23.93
CA LYS A 179 -1.19 -17.55 -24.20
C LYS A 179 -1.24 -18.05 -25.64
N TRP A 180 -0.41 -17.48 -26.51
CA TRP A 180 -0.27 -17.95 -27.90
C TRP A 180 0.50 -19.27 -27.97
N THR A 181 1.54 -19.37 -27.14
CA THR A 181 2.39 -20.55 -26.99
C THR A 181 2.81 -20.66 -25.52
N PRO A 182 3.39 -21.78 -25.08
CA PRO A 182 3.88 -21.91 -23.71
C PRO A 182 4.90 -20.85 -23.24
N ILE A 183 5.46 -20.06 -24.16
CA ILE A 183 6.49 -19.04 -23.86
C ILE A 183 6.15 -17.65 -24.44
N MET A 184 4.97 -17.47 -25.07
CA MET A 184 4.58 -16.21 -25.73
C MET A 184 3.13 -15.88 -25.42
N SER A 185 2.87 -14.64 -25.02
CA SER A 185 1.54 -14.17 -24.62
C SER A 185 1.29 -12.72 -25.02
N THR A 186 0.01 -12.34 -25.12
CA THR A 186 -0.43 -10.94 -25.10
C THR A 186 -1.07 -10.65 -23.76
N GLN A 187 -0.72 -9.54 -23.14
CA GLN A 187 -1.33 -9.04 -21.92
C GLN A 187 -2.01 -7.71 -22.18
N LEU A 188 -3.19 -7.56 -21.59
CA LEU A 188 -3.89 -6.29 -21.48
C LEU A 188 -3.97 -5.97 -19.99
N GLU A 189 -3.64 -4.75 -19.59
CA GLU A 189 -3.85 -4.26 -18.22
C GLU A 189 -4.74 -3.03 -18.30
N ILE A 190 -5.84 -3.05 -17.56
CA ILE A 190 -6.74 -1.90 -17.40
C ILE A 190 -6.81 -1.60 -15.91
N GLY A 191 -6.47 -0.39 -15.52
CA GLY A 191 -6.54 0.09 -14.14
C GLY A 191 -7.31 1.40 -14.05
N TYR A 192 -8.04 1.58 -12.97
CA TYR A 192 -8.72 2.82 -12.60
C TYR A 192 -8.47 3.14 -11.14
N ASP A 193 -8.09 4.38 -10.87
CA ASP A 193 -7.91 4.95 -9.55
C ASP A 193 -8.83 6.16 -9.37
N ASN A 194 -9.42 6.28 -8.18
CA ASN A 194 -10.16 7.45 -7.74
C ASN A 194 -9.79 7.79 -6.30
N VAL A 195 -9.31 9.01 -6.05
CA VAL A 195 -8.86 9.47 -4.74
C VAL A 195 -9.58 10.76 -4.35
N LYS A 196 -10.36 10.69 -3.29
CA LYS A 196 -11.03 11.82 -2.66
C LYS A 196 -10.16 12.40 -1.55
N SER A 197 -9.92 13.70 -1.61
CA SER A 197 -9.29 14.47 -0.54
C SER A 197 -10.24 14.60 0.65
N GLN A 198 -9.76 14.26 1.85
CA GLN A 198 -10.54 14.47 3.08
C GLN A 198 -10.72 15.98 3.35
N ARG A 199 -9.70 16.80 3.03
CA ARG A 199 -9.68 18.23 3.34
C ARG A 199 -10.61 19.06 2.46
N THR A 200 -10.60 18.78 1.16
CA THR A 200 -11.26 19.61 0.14
C THR A 200 -12.51 18.95 -0.43
N SER A 201 -12.72 17.65 -0.16
CA SER A 201 -13.78 16.83 -0.76
C SER A 201 -13.72 16.69 -2.29
N GLU A 202 -12.68 17.21 -2.94
CA GLU A 202 -12.44 17.06 -4.37
C GLU A 202 -11.94 15.65 -4.70
N ASN A 203 -12.18 15.22 -5.95
CA ASN A 203 -11.76 13.91 -6.44
C ASN A 203 -10.70 14.04 -7.54
N ASN A 204 -9.68 13.20 -7.45
CA ASN A 204 -8.75 12.93 -8.55
C ASN A 204 -9.07 11.55 -9.10
N ASN A 205 -8.96 11.38 -10.42
CA ASN A 205 -9.11 10.07 -11.02
C ASN A 205 -8.16 9.86 -12.19
N GLN A 206 -7.83 8.61 -12.46
CA GLN A 206 -7.02 8.20 -13.59
C GLN A 206 -7.43 6.81 -14.05
N TYR A 207 -7.53 6.61 -15.36
CA TYR A 207 -7.50 5.27 -15.94
C TYR A 207 -6.26 5.08 -16.80
N LYS A 208 -5.78 3.85 -16.83
CA LYS A 208 -4.61 3.42 -17.60
C LYS A 208 -4.95 2.14 -18.34
N ILE A 209 -4.56 2.09 -19.61
CA ILE A 209 -4.71 0.91 -20.48
C ILE A 209 -3.33 0.59 -21.06
N THR A 210 -2.84 -0.62 -20.83
CA THR A 210 -1.57 -1.11 -21.36
C THR A 210 -1.79 -2.37 -22.17
N LEU A 211 -1.28 -2.42 -23.40
CA LEU A 211 -1.21 -3.62 -24.22
C LEU A 211 0.26 -4.02 -24.36
N ALA A 212 0.57 -5.28 -24.07
CA ALA A 212 1.93 -5.80 -24.13
C ALA A 212 2.00 -7.15 -24.84
N GLN A 213 3.00 -7.31 -25.71
CA GLN A 213 3.44 -8.63 -26.16
C GLN A 213 4.58 -9.10 -25.27
N GLN A 214 4.46 -10.31 -24.72
CA GLN A 214 5.41 -10.86 -23.75
C GLN A 214 5.97 -12.21 -24.21
N TRP A 215 7.25 -12.43 -23.94
CA TRP A 215 7.88 -13.75 -23.91
C TRP A 215 8.34 -14.05 -22.49
N GLN A 216 7.97 -15.21 -21.96
CA GLN A 216 8.27 -15.58 -20.58
C GLN A 216 8.71 -17.04 -20.43
N ALA A 217 9.49 -17.32 -19.39
CA ALA A 217 9.97 -18.66 -19.07
C ALA A 217 8.90 -19.51 -18.35
N GLY A 218 7.84 -19.87 -19.09
CA GLY A 218 6.77 -20.75 -18.60
C GLY A 218 5.36 -20.30 -19.01
N ASN A 219 4.37 -21.12 -18.64
CA ASN A 219 2.98 -20.95 -19.10
C ASN A 219 2.01 -20.45 -18.00
N SER A 220 2.48 -19.58 -17.11
CA SER A 220 1.68 -18.98 -16.03
C SER A 220 1.80 -17.46 -16.02
N VAL A 221 0.79 -16.78 -15.50
CA VAL A 221 0.85 -15.33 -15.17
C VAL A 221 2.03 -14.98 -14.26
N TRP A 222 2.49 -15.94 -13.45
CA TRP A 222 3.62 -15.80 -12.53
C TRP A 222 4.97 -16.23 -13.13
N SER A 223 5.01 -16.74 -14.37
CA SER A 223 6.26 -17.18 -14.98
C SER A 223 7.21 -16.00 -15.22
N ARG A 224 8.44 -16.13 -14.73
CA ARG A 224 9.56 -15.18 -14.94
C ARG A 224 10.86 -15.95 -15.21
N PRO A 225 11.85 -15.36 -15.91
CA PRO A 225 11.89 -14.01 -16.49
C PRO A 225 10.81 -13.77 -17.57
N ALA A 226 10.47 -12.50 -17.77
CA ALA A 226 9.58 -12.03 -18.83
C ALA A 226 10.17 -10.82 -19.55
N ILE A 227 10.16 -10.83 -20.88
CA ILE A 227 10.51 -9.69 -21.74
C ILE A 227 9.24 -9.20 -22.42
N ARG A 228 9.01 -7.88 -22.39
CA ARG A 228 7.79 -7.24 -22.90
C ARG A 228 8.15 -6.15 -23.90
N ILE A 229 7.36 -6.04 -24.96
CA ILE A 229 7.18 -4.79 -25.71
C ILE A 229 5.75 -4.31 -25.44
N PHE A 230 5.59 -3.02 -25.16
CA PHE A 230 4.30 -2.51 -24.68
C PHE A 230 3.99 -1.11 -25.22
N ALA A 231 2.71 -0.79 -25.20
CA ALA A 231 2.18 0.56 -25.32
C ALA A 231 1.17 0.81 -24.20
N THR A 232 1.21 1.99 -23.60
CA THR A 232 0.34 2.42 -22.51
C THR A 232 -0.27 3.75 -22.86
N TYR A 233 -1.58 3.86 -22.65
CA TYR A 233 -2.32 5.12 -22.62
C TYR A 233 -2.81 5.37 -21.20
N ALA A 234 -2.66 6.59 -20.73
CA ALA A 234 -3.26 7.05 -19.47
C ALA A 234 -4.02 8.35 -19.70
N LYS A 235 -5.17 8.48 -19.05
CA LYS A 235 -5.90 9.74 -18.95
C LYS A 235 -6.25 9.99 -17.49
N TRP A 236 -6.08 11.22 -17.05
CA TRP A 236 -6.38 11.65 -15.69
C TRP A 236 -7.15 12.96 -15.70
N ASP A 237 -7.85 13.20 -14.60
CA ASP A 237 -8.52 14.45 -14.25
C ASP A 237 -8.34 14.66 -12.74
N GLU A 238 -7.48 15.63 -12.40
CA GLU A 238 -7.09 15.95 -11.03
C GLU A 238 -7.57 17.34 -10.61
N ASN A 239 -8.47 17.36 -9.63
CA ASN A 239 -9.08 18.57 -9.10
C ASN A 239 -8.42 19.05 -7.80
N TRP A 240 -7.44 18.30 -7.27
CA TRP A 240 -6.69 18.68 -6.08
C TRP A 240 -5.25 18.16 -6.11
N GLY A 241 -4.39 18.77 -5.30
CA GLY A 241 -3.04 18.31 -5.03
C GLY A 241 -2.54 18.81 -3.68
N TYR A 242 -1.35 18.43 -3.27
CA TYR A 242 -0.72 19.01 -2.08
C TYR A 242 -0.17 20.39 -2.42
N SER A 243 -0.44 21.40 -1.59
CA SER A 243 0.11 22.74 -1.78
C SER A 243 1.63 22.71 -1.75
N ASN A 244 2.26 23.37 -2.72
CA ASN A 244 3.72 23.47 -2.79
C ASN A 244 4.32 24.29 -1.63
N THR A 245 3.50 25.04 -0.90
CA THR A 245 3.93 25.87 0.23
C THR A 245 3.63 25.22 1.58
N SER A 246 2.40 24.72 1.78
CA SER A 246 1.96 24.23 3.09
C SER A 246 1.99 22.71 3.23
N GLY A 247 2.10 21.96 2.13
CA GLY A 247 1.95 20.50 2.14
C GLY A 247 0.53 20.00 2.45
N LEU A 248 -0.45 20.90 2.57
CA LEU A 248 -1.85 20.55 2.80
C LEU A 248 -2.58 20.27 1.49
N GLN A 249 -3.52 19.32 1.52
CA GLN A 249 -4.43 19.06 0.42
C GLN A 249 -5.20 20.33 0.05
N THR A 250 -5.11 20.72 -1.22
CA THR A 250 -5.64 22.00 -1.72
C THR A 250 -6.29 21.77 -3.08
N LYS A 251 -7.46 22.38 -3.28
CA LYS A 251 -8.15 22.36 -4.58
C LYS A 251 -7.27 23.00 -5.63
N ASP A 252 -7.12 22.35 -6.78
CA ASP A 252 -6.42 22.94 -7.90
C ASP A 252 -7.34 23.87 -8.69
N SER A 253 -7.43 25.13 -8.24
CA SER A 253 -8.20 26.16 -8.95
C SER A 253 -7.57 26.58 -10.28
N SER A 254 -6.33 26.18 -10.58
CA SER A 254 -5.64 26.55 -11.81
C SER A 254 -5.90 25.58 -12.97
N GLY A 255 -6.39 24.36 -12.66
CA GLY A 255 -6.56 23.27 -13.63
C GLY A 255 -5.26 22.76 -14.26
N SER A 256 -4.10 23.19 -13.75
CA SER A 256 -2.77 22.92 -14.31
C SER A 256 -1.71 22.66 -13.24
N GLY A 257 -2.09 22.53 -11.97
CA GLY A 257 -1.16 22.28 -10.87
C GLY A 257 -0.25 23.46 -10.51
N ALA A 258 -0.51 24.69 -10.94
CA ALA A 258 0.44 25.80 -10.76
C ALA A 258 0.87 26.06 -9.29
N PHE A 259 0.00 25.76 -8.32
CA PHE A 259 0.23 25.97 -6.88
C PHE A 259 0.16 24.69 -6.05
N THR A 260 -0.05 23.56 -6.71
CA THR A 260 -0.24 22.27 -6.05
C THR A 260 0.57 21.20 -6.76
N SER A 261 0.57 19.98 -6.23
CA SER A 261 1.12 18.81 -6.92
C SER A 261 0.13 18.16 -7.91
N SER A 262 -0.99 18.81 -8.24
CA SER A 262 -1.98 18.30 -9.21
C SER A 262 -1.36 18.23 -10.61
N ARG A 263 -1.76 17.22 -11.39
CA ARG A 263 -1.37 17.04 -12.80
C ARG A 263 -2.40 17.61 -13.79
N GLY A 264 -3.47 18.25 -13.28
CA GLY A 264 -4.55 18.82 -14.09
C GLY A 264 -5.42 17.77 -14.79
N ASP A 265 -6.01 18.14 -15.92
CA ASP A 265 -6.72 17.22 -16.84
C ASP A 265 -5.91 17.06 -18.11
N ASP A 266 -5.34 15.87 -18.31
CA ASP A 266 -4.52 15.57 -19.47
C ASP A 266 -4.49 14.06 -19.77
N SER A 267 -3.81 13.68 -20.85
CA SER A 267 -3.57 12.30 -21.24
C SER A 267 -2.23 12.12 -21.92
N GLU A 268 -1.65 10.93 -21.82
CA GLU A 268 -0.34 10.64 -22.42
C GLU A 268 -0.25 9.19 -22.93
N VAL A 269 0.58 9.00 -23.96
CA VAL A 269 0.93 7.69 -24.53
C VAL A 269 2.42 7.42 -24.35
N THR A 270 2.74 6.23 -23.87
CA THR A 270 4.13 5.73 -23.79
C THR A 270 4.24 4.36 -24.43
N PHE A 271 5.43 4.01 -24.92
CA PHE A 271 5.71 2.68 -25.45
C PHE A 271 7.19 2.34 -25.26
N GLY A 272 7.52 1.05 -25.21
CA GLY A 272 8.90 0.64 -25.00
C GLY A 272 9.06 -0.86 -24.80
N ALA A 273 10.25 -1.24 -24.33
CA ALA A 273 10.57 -2.60 -23.94
C ALA A 273 10.99 -2.66 -22.47
N GLN A 274 10.65 -3.76 -21.79
CA GLN A 274 10.97 -4.00 -20.38
C GLN A 274 11.32 -5.48 -20.16
N MET A 275 12.15 -5.76 -19.17
CA MET A 275 12.38 -7.10 -18.62
C MET A 275 12.10 -7.13 -17.12
N GLU A 276 11.50 -8.21 -16.63
CA GLU A 276 11.21 -8.47 -15.21
C GLU A 276 11.62 -9.92 -14.86
N VAL A 277 12.28 -10.12 -13.71
CA VAL A 277 12.74 -11.45 -13.26
C VAL A 277 12.79 -11.58 -11.74
N TRP A 278 12.56 -12.81 -11.27
CA TRP A 278 12.91 -13.33 -9.94
C TRP A 278 13.36 -14.80 -10.10
N TRP A 279 14.27 -15.28 -9.25
CA TRP A 279 14.83 -16.63 -9.31
C TRP A 279 14.99 -17.26 -7.92
#